data_AF-A0A167PEQ4-F1
#
_entry.id   AF-A0A167PEQ4-F1
#
_cell.length_a   1.000
_cell.length_b   1.000
_cell.length_c   1.000
_cell.angle_alpha   90.00
_cell.angle_beta   90.00
_cell.angle_gamma   90.00
#
_symmetry.space_group_name_H-M   'P 1'
#
loop_
_entity.id
_entity.type
_entity.pdbx_description
1 polymer ?
#
loop_
_entity_poly.entity_id
_entity_poly.type
_entity_poly.pdbx_seq_one_letter_code
_entity_poly.pdbx_strand_id
1 'polypeptide(L)'
;MHTYLTQGQNLTLASSIITFCILLTYLIYAIHPSTNLIQPPLDTDIKYNSSLTTQLPRPTTKPIQEEPTVPLACQNVDYQWLASDRYYWDGWVSKTMFMSPDGSYTEANVKISSGESICIVVLLGPIPASSMISPRKRFGPSDSIVMKAVGKQSKIEINLHQSPERSNVYFASITLFHPDTFYLQSVTEYRSYFWETPIYHAYRPFSFRSINRLVVMPAESKKTILLPCDASRSEHLQGSWRTNTRLNHIHNPEAGVASVNEEYTFVPDLCYRPFGRRPTDECPRFQAIHVWGDDHIKRNLKALEDPLWCEGGPKVNLDCVCNNEDNNANGSHWENNPNVPLVLNSSTVGITSFYYNKLGSITLKDWREEITLQASLLPQANVVILGLGNIDIGLSRMLPSQFNASFYDVLTHMVKQVYPHQTIIVKAPQYFGNGVLQNSAWNAGRSVAFSIVVEQAVHSMGDRVLLWNVRQLGMQDMTCSFAGTAYTKSNLVPLENELLSSLVCMHK
;
A
#
# COMPACT_ATOMS: atom_id res chain seq x y z
N MET A 1 -58.77 24.00 -43.98
CA MET A 1 -59.18 23.73 -42.59
C MET A 1 -58.41 22.56 -41.93
N HIS A 2 -57.41 21.95 -42.58
CA HIS A 2 -56.67 20.78 -42.05
C HIS A 2 -55.26 21.09 -41.48
N THR A 3 -54.77 22.32 -41.57
CA THR A 3 -53.43 22.71 -41.09
C THR A 3 -53.39 23.21 -39.64
N TYR A 4 -54.54 23.47 -39.01
CA TYR A 4 -54.59 23.96 -37.62
C TYR A 4 -54.67 22.85 -36.56
N LEU A 5 -54.94 21.59 -36.97
CA LEU A 5 -55.08 20.46 -36.03
C LEU A 5 -53.73 19.81 -35.65
N THR A 6 -52.74 19.85 -36.53
CA THR A 6 -51.40 19.27 -36.27
C THR A 6 -50.51 20.16 -35.41
N GLN A 7 -50.74 21.48 -35.42
CA GLN A 7 -49.96 22.44 -34.62
C GLN A 7 -50.34 22.37 -33.13
N GLY A 8 -51.61 22.10 -32.80
CA GLY A 8 -52.06 21.91 -31.42
C GLY A 8 -51.53 20.62 -30.78
N GLN A 9 -51.41 19.54 -31.55
CA GLN A 9 -50.90 18.25 -31.05
C GLN A 9 -49.38 18.29 -30.77
N ASN A 10 -48.61 19.06 -31.53
CA ASN A 10 -47.19 19.22 -31.27
C ASN A 10 -46.92 20.11 -30.04
N LEU A 11 -47.78 21.10 -29.77
CA LEU A 11 -47.67 21.95 -28.59
C LEU A 11 -48.00 21.17 -27.30
N THR A 12 -49.01 20.31 -27.33
CA THR A 12 -49.36 19.47 -26.17
C THR A 12 -48.27 18.43 -25.90
N LEU A 13 -47.67 17.83 -26.94
CA LEU A 13 -46.55 16.91 -26.76
C LEU A 13 -45.31 17.62 -26.17
N ALA A 14 -44.97 18.80 -26.68
CA ALA A 14 -43.85 19.59 -26.16
C ALA A 14 -44.07 20.01 -24.70
N SER A 15 -45.28 20.44 -24.35
CA SER A 15 -45.67 20.78 -22.97
C SER A 15 -45.59 19.56 -22.04
N SER A 16 -45.99 18.37 -22.53
CA SER A 16 -45.91 17.12 -21.78
C SER A 16 -44.46 16.74 -21.46
N ILE A 17 -43.56 16.86 -22.45
CA ILE A 17 -42.13 16.56 -22.30
C ILE A 17 -41.48 17.52 -21.30
N ILE A 18 -41.77 18.83 -21.40
CA ILE A 18 -41.22 19.84 -20.48
C ILE A 18 -41.70 19.56 -19.05
N THR A 19 -42.99 19.25 -18.87
CA THR A 19 -43.56 18.94 -17.55
C THR A 19 -42.94 17.68 -16.95
N PHE A 20 -42.72 16.65 -17.77
CA PHE A 20 -42.03 15.43 -17.36
C PHE A 20 -40.59 15.68 -16.94
N CYS A 21 -39.83 16.49 -17.70
CA CYS A 21 -38.46 16.87 -17.34
C CYS A 21 -38.42 17.65 -16.01
N ILE A 22 -39.33 18.59 -15.79
CA ILE A 22 -39.39 19.36 -14.54
C ILE A 22 -39.71 18.43 -13.35
N LEU A 23 -40.69 17.53 -13.49
CA LEU A 23 -41.03 16.54 -12.48
C LEU A 23 -39.86 15.59 -12.18
N LEU A 24 -39.15 15.13 -13.22
CA LEU A 24 -37.97 14.27 -13.05
C LEU A 24 -36.85 15.00 -12.30
N THR A 25 -36.61 16.27 -12.66
CA THR A 25 -35.59 17.10 -11.99
C THR A 25 -35.95 17.37 -10.53
N TYR A 26 -37.23 17.64 -10.26
CA TYR A 26 -37.75 17.79 -8.90
C TYR A 26 -37.66 16.49 -8.10
N LEU A 27 -37.97 15.33 -8.70
CA LEU A 27 -37.84 14.03 -8.05
C LEU A 27 -36.38 13.72 -7.71
N ILE A 28 -35.44 14.00 -8.64
CA ILE A 28 -34.00 13.85 -8.38
C ILE A 28 -33.56 14.75 -7.22
N TYR A 29 -34.05 15.99 -7.18
CA TYR A 29 -33.74 16.94 -6.09
C TYR A 29 -34.41 16.58 -4.76
N ALA A 30 -35.60 15.98 -4.78
CA ALA A 30 -36.32 15.56 -3.58
C ALA A 30 -35.80 14.23 -3.01
N ILE A 31 -35.29 13.32 -3.85
CA ILE A 31 -34.68 12.05 -3.45
C ILE A 31 -33.22 12.24 -3.02
N HIS A 32 -32.54 13.27 -3.54
CA HIS A 32 -31.29 13.78 -3.00
C HIS A 32 -31.53 15.13 -2.32
N PRO A 33 -32.20 15.18 -1.16
CA PRO A 33 -32.16 16.38 -0.35
C PRO A 33 -30.67 16.66 -0.13
N SER A 34 -30.23 17.82 -0.59
CA SER A 34 -28.90 18.33 -0.33
C SER A 34 -28.63 18.13 1.15
N THR A 35 -27.83 17.10 1.47
CA THR A 35 -27.15 17.00 2.75
C THR A 35 -26.52 18.36 2.94
N ASN A 36 -27.01 19.05 3.96
CA ASN A 36 -26.66 20.42 4.31
C ASN A 36 -25.27 20.76 3.78
N LEU A 37 -25.20 21.81 2.97
CA LEU A 37 -24.03 22.68 2.89
C LEU A 37 -23.80 23.21 4.31
N ILE A 38 -23.27 22.36 5.18
CA ILE A 38 -22.33 22.78 6.19
C ILE A 38 -21.22 23.34 5.32
N GLN A 39 -21.27 24.65 5.09
CA GLN A 39 -20.05 25.39 4.87
C GLN A 39 -19.09 24.84 5.92
N PRO A 40 -17.95 24.24 5.53
CA PRO A 40 -16.91 24.01 6.52
C PRO A 40 -16.75 25.34 7.24
N PRO A 41 -16.62 25.35 8.59
CA PRO A 41 -16.36 26.59 9.30
C PRO A 41 -15.30 27.30 8.49
N LEU A 42 -15.60 28.54 8.09
CA LEU A 42 -14.65 29.41 7.42
C LEU A 42 -13.44 29.38 8.34
N ASP A 43 -12.44 28.59 7.95
CA ASP A 43 -11.22 28.43 8.72
C ASP A 43 -10.75 29.86 8.86
N THR A 44 -10.84 30.37 10.09
CA THR A 44 -10.20 31.62 10.46
C THR A 44 -8.82 31.51 9.89
N ASP A 45 -8.51 32.36 8.91
CA ASP A 45 -7.22 32.48 8.27
C ASP A 45 -6.15 32.35 9.36
N ILE A 46 -5.66 31.13 9.57
CA ILE A 46 -4.34 30.91 10.08
C ILE A 46 -3.52 31.35 8.89
N LYS A 47 -3.29 32.66 8.83
CA LYS A 47 -2.17 33.25 8.13
C LYS A 47 -0.97 32.46 8.58
N TYR A 48 -0.64 31.41 7.84
CA TYR A 48 0.69 30.89 7.77
C TYR A 48 1.51 32.08 7.29
N ASN A 49 2.05 32.82 8.26
CA ASN A 49 3.11 33.77 8.03
C ASN A 49 4.22 32.97 7.35
N SER A 50 4.27 33.07 6.03
CA SER A 50 5.35 32.61 5.16
C SER A 50 6.67 33.34 5.41
N SER A 51 6.81 34.00 6.55
CA SER A 51 7.97 34.76 7.01
C SER A 51 8.73 34.09 8.17
N LEU A 52 8.37 32.87 8.59
CA LEU A 52 9.26 32.01 9.39
C LEU A 52 9.82 30.89 8.52
N THR A 53 10.65 31.30 7.55
CA THR A 53 11.68 30.41 7.00
C THR A 53 12.77 30.30 8.06
N THR A 54 12.53 29.51 9.12
CA THR A 54 13.66 28.87 9.80
C THR A 54 14.30 28.01 8.72
N GLN A 55 15.47 28.42 8.23
CA GLN A 55 16.20 27.69 7.19
C GLN A 55 16.52 26.30 7.74
N LEU A 56 15.63 25.34 7.46
CA LEU A 56 15.90 23.93 7.63
C LEU A 56 17.19 23.64 6.84
N PRO A 57 18.18 22.96 7.44
CA PRO A 57 19.43 22.66 6.77
C PRO A 57 19.13 21.94 5.45
N ARG A 58 19.77 22.40 4.39
CA ARG A 58 19.61 21.89 3.03
C ARG A 58 19.90 20.38 3.05
N PRO A 59 18.93 19.50 2.77
CA PRO A 59 19.16 18.06 2.80
C PRO A 59 20.19 17.70 1.73
N THR A 60 21.29 17.07 2.15
CA THR A 60 22.23 16.39 1.25
C THR A 60 21.47 15.25 0.58
N THR A 61 20.94 15.52 -0.62
CA THR A 61 20.26 14.53 -1.44
C THR A 61 21.32 13.63 -2.08
N LYS A 62 21.40 12.37 -1.62
CA LYS A 62 21.96 11.34 -2.50
C LYS A 62 21.01 11.23 -3.71
N PRO A 63 21.55 11.19 -4.95
CA PRO A 63 20.73 11.08 -6.15
C PRO A 63 19.98 9.76 -6.19
N ILE A 64 18.80 9.79 -6.83
CA ILE A 64 18.01 8.61 -7.21
C ILE A 64 18.93 7.66 -8.01
N GLN A 65 19.41 6.60 -7.37
CA GLN A 65 20.06 5.42 -7.99
C GLN A 65 18.99 4.31 -8.06
N GLU A 66 18.77 3.51 -9.09
CA GLU A 66 19.42 3.24 -10.38
C GLU A 66 18.35 3.29 -11.50
N GLU A 67 18.76 3.28 -12.77
CA GLU A 67 17.82 2.97 -13.87
C GLU A 67 17.26 1.56 -13.64
N PRO A 68 15.93 1.35 -13.66
CA PRO A 68 15.39 0.01 -13.55
C PRO A 68 15.88 -0.81 -14.75
N THR A 69 16.79 -1.75 -14.49
CA THR A 69 17.21 -2.72 -15.51
C THR A 69 16.00 -3.55 -15.89
N VAL A 70 15.68 -3.60 -17.18
CA VAL A 70 14.57 -4.41 -17.69
C VAL A 70 14.80 -5.88 -17.30
N PRO A 71 13.88 -6.50 -16.52
CA PRO A 71 14.03 -7.88 -16.06
C PRO A 71 14.13 -8.86 -17.23
N LEU A 72 14.84 -9.97 -17.05
CA LEU A 72 15.11 -10.96 -18.10
C LEU A 72 13.85 -11.39 -18.87
N ALA A 73 12.76 -11.69 -18.18
CA ALA A 73 11.50 -12.11 -18.81
C ALA A 73 10.92 -11.04 -19.75
N CYS A 74 11.26 -9.77 -19.55
CA CYS A 74 10.77 -8.62 -20.28
C CYS A 74 11.75 -8.07 -21.34
N GLN A 75 12.97 -8.59 -21.42
CA GLN A 75 14.02 -8.03 -22.29
C GLN A 75 13.71 -8.16 -23.79
N ASN A 76 13.02 -9.22 -24.20
CA ASN A 76 12.73 -9.49 -25.61
C ASN A 76 11.44 -8.82 -26.11
N VAL A 77 10.77 -8.02 -25.27
CA VAL A 77 9.51 -7.37 -25.63
C VAL A 77 9.78 -6.10 -26.44
N ASP A 78 9.22 -6.03 -27.65
CA ASP A 78 9.26 -4.80 -28.45
C ASP A 78 8.17 -3.82 -28.01
N TYR A 79 8.49 -3.02 -26.99
CA TYR A 79 7.60 -1.98 -26.46
C TYR A 79 7.30 -0.88 -27.48
N GLN A 80 8.21 -0.60 -28.41
CA GLN A 80 8.04 0.44 -29.42
C GLN A 80 6.99 0.01 -30.44
N TRP A 81 7.07 -1.22 -30.94
CA TRP A 81 6.08 -1.80 -31.83
C TRP A 81 4.72 -1.88 -31.15
N LEU A 82 4.64 -2.44 -29.94
CA LEU A 82 3.39 -2.55 -29.16
C LEU A 82 2.68 -1.20 -28.96
N ALA A 83 3.44 -0.13 -28.73
CA ALA A 83 2.91 1.20 -28.48
C ALA A 83 2.59 2.00 -29.75
N SER A 84 2.99 1.53 -30.94
CA SER A 84 2.86 2.29 -32.19
C SER A 84 2.00 1.62 -33.25
N ASP A 85 1.82 0.30 -33.19
CA ASP A 85 1.02 -0.44 -34.14
C ASP A 85 -0.48 -0.15 -33.93
N ARG A 86 -1.09 0.58 -34.87
CA ARG A 86 -2.50 0.98 -34.82
C ARG A 86 -3.47 -0.17 -35.06
N TYR A 87 -3.03 -1.29 -35.61
CA TYR A 87 -3.86 -2.47 -35.76
C TYR A 87 -4.09 -3.15 -34.41
N TYR A 88 -3.03 -3.31 -33.63
CA TYR A 88 -3.11 -3.95 -32.32
C TYR A 88 -3.48 -2.97 -31.22
N TRP A 89 -3.03 -1.72 -31.29
CA TRP A 89 -3.36 -0.70 -30.31
C TRP A 89 -3.45 0.68 -30.93
N ASP A 90 -4.68 1.16 -31.06
CA ASP A 90 -4.99 2.47 -31.60
C ASP A 90 -4.70 3.62 -30.62
N GLY A 91 -4.25 3.32 -29.40
CA GLY A 91 -3.92 4.32 -28.39
C GLY A 91 -5.12 4.91 -27.64
N TRP A 92 -6.35 4.45 -27.89
CA TRP A 92 -7.57 5.00 -27.28
C TRP A 92 -7.99 4.26 -26.00
N VAL A 93 -7.77 2.95 -25.94
CA VAL A 93 -8.21 2.09 -24.83
C VAL A 93 -7.01 1.51 -24.11
N SER A 94 -7.04 1.46 -22.77
CA SER A 94 -5.98 0.79 -22.01
C SER A 94 -6.03 -0.73 -22.17
N LYS A 95 -4.84 -1.35 -22.30
CA LYS A 95 -4.67 -2.79 -22.51
C LYS A 95 -3.67 -3.36 -21.52
N THR A 96 -3.94 -4.56 -21.01
CA THR A 96 -2.95 -5.37 -20.30
C THR A 96 -2.84 -6.74 -20.95
N MET A 97 -1.66 -7.34 -20.88
CA MET A 97 -1.43 -8.66 -21.45
C MET A 97 -0.25 -9.35 -20.78
N PHE A 98 -0.29 -10.68 -20.79
CA PHE A 98 0.89 -11.53 -20.61
C PHE A 98 1.60 -11.63 -21.97
N MET A 99 2.91 -11.42 -21.98
CA MET A 99 3.71 -11.69 -23.19
C MET A 99 4.01 -13.18 -23.27
N SER A 100 4.25 -13.69 -24.47
CA SER A 100 4.83 -15.03 -24.63
C SER A 100 6.24 -15.07 -24.02
N PRO A 101 6.77 -16.25 -23.63
CA PRO A 101 8.12 -16.36 -23.07
C PRO A 101 9.24 -15.85 -24.00
N ASP A 102 9.01 -15.85 -25.30
CA ASP A 102 9.92 -15.30 -26.32
C ASP A 102 9.81 -13.77 -26.49
N GLY A 103 8.91 -13.11 -25.76
CA GLY A 103 8.63 -11.68 -25.85
C GLY A 103 7.54 -11.30 -26.85
N SER A 104 6.99 -12.25 -27.61
CA SER A 104 5.98 -11.97 -28.64
C SER A 104 4.58 -11.69 -28.05
N TYR A 105 3.81 -10.82 -28.72
CA TYR A 105 2.41 -10.56 -28.40
C TYR A 105 1.51 -11.70 -28.89
N THR A 106 0.51 -12.06 -28.08
CA THR A 106 -0.51 -13.02 -28.47
C THR A 106 -1.83 -12.76 -27.75
N GLU A 107 -2.95 -12.96 -28.45
CA GLU A 107 -4.29 -12.96 -27.86
C GLU A 107 -4.67 -14.32 -27.27
N ALA A 108 -3.94 -15.37 -27.65
CA ALA A 108 -4.13 -16.70 -27.12
C ALA A 108 -3.61 -16.80 -25.67
N ASN A 109 -4.08 -17.83 -24.95
CA ASN A 109 -3.59 -18.08 -23.60
C ASN A 109 -2.11 -18.46 -23.63
N VAL A 110 -1.33 -17.78 -22.79
CA VAL A 110 0.09 -18.07 -22.56
C VAL A 110 0.19 -19.22 -21.56
N LYS A 111 1.15 -20.13 -21.76
CA LYS A 111 1.41 -21.26 -20.86
C LYS A 111 2.84 -21.17 -20.35
N ILE A 112 3.01 -21.33 -19.04
CA ILE A 112 4.32 -21.40 -18.37
C ILE A 112 4.31 -22.51 -17.34
N SER A 113 5.50 -22.99 -16.96
CA SER A 113 5.66 -23.90 -15.82
C SER A 113 5.65 -23.11 -14.52
N SER A 114 5.20 -23.74 -13.43
CA SER A 114 5.33 -23.17 -12.08
C SER A 114 6.81 -22.89 -11.76
N GLY A 115 7.06 -21.69 -11.23
CA GLY A 115 8.41 -21.18 -10.94
C GLY A 115 9.08 -20.45 -12.10
N GLU A 116 8.49 -20.42 -13.30
CA GLU A 116 8.97 -19.59 -14.41
C GLU A 116 8.47 -18.15 -14.29
N SER A 117 9.32 -17.21 -14.74
CA SER A 117 8.96 -15.79 -14.82
C SER A 117 8.34 -15.44 -16.16
N ILE A 118 7.39 -14.50 -16.16
CA ILE A 118 6.72 -14.02 -17.36
C ILE A 118 6.64 -12.49 -17.36
N CYS A 119 6.75 -11.90 -18.55
CA CYS A 119 6.56 -10.45 -18.69
C CYS A 119 5.09 -10.09 -18.83
N ILE A 120 4.71 -9.04 -18.13
CA ILE A 120 3.42 -8.38 -18.24
C ILE A 120 3.65 -7.01 -18.83
N VAL A 121 2.76 -6.61 -19.74
CA VAL A 121 2.78 -5.28 -20.34
C VAL A 121 1.43 -4.61 -20.13
N VAL A 122 1.48 -3.31 -19.85
CA VAL A 122 0.34 -2.41 -19.74
C VAL A 122 0.57 -1.25 -20.70
N LEU A 123 -0.43 -1.00 -21.55
CA LEU A 123 -0.48 0.15 -22.44
C LEU A 123 -1.64 1.03 -21.98
N LEU A 124 -1.36 2.26 -21.55
CA LEU A 124 -2.39 3.20 -21.10
C LEU A 124 -2.91 4.07 -22.24
N GLY A 125 -4.23 4.08 -22.43
CA GLY A 125 -4.97 4.95 -23.35
C GLY A 125 -6.00 5.83 -22.62
N PRO A 126 -6.32 7.04 -23.11
CA PRO A 126 -5.79 7.67 -24.32
C PRO A 126 -4.35 8.17 -24.15
N ILE A 127 -3.51 7.98 -25.18
CA ILE A 127 -2.10 8.42 -25.19
C ILE A 127 -2.04 9.95 -24.98
N PRO A 128 -1.32 10.45 -23.97
CA PRO A 128 -1.07 11.88 -23.82
C PRO A 128 -0.27 12.42 -25.00
N ALA A 129 -0.48 13.69 -25.38
CA ALA A 129 0.44 14.36 -26.29
C ALA A 129 1.87 14.30 -25.70
N SER A 130 2.83 13.79 -26.47
CA SER A 130 4.24 13.64 -26.06
C SER A 130 4.90 14.98 -25.69
N SER A 131 4.40 16.09 -26.22
CA SER A 131 4.79 17.46 -25.85
C SER A 131 4.35 17.89 -24.46
N MET A 132 3.36 17.22 -23.85
CA MET A 132 2.85 17.55 -22.51
C MET A 132 3.48 16.69 -21.40
N ILE A 133 4.03 15.51 -21.73
CA ILE A 133 4.51 14.54 -20.73
C ILE A 133 5.87 13.99 -21.14
N SER A 134 6.91 14.43 -20.44
CA SER A 134 8.24 13.82 -20.49
C SER A 134 8.34 12.74 -19.40
N PRO A 135 8.94 11.56 -19.70
CA PRO A 135 9.38 10.65 -18.66
C PRO A 135 10.39 11.39 -17.78
N ARG A 136 10.05 11.61 -16.52
CA ARG A 136 10.94 12.23 -15.52
C ARG A 136 11.23 11.21 -14.44
N LYS A 137 12.46 11.20 -13.92
CA LYS A 137 12.81 10.41 -12.73
C LYS A 137 12.01 10.94 -11.54
N ARG A 138 11.13 10.12 -10.97
CA ARG A 138 10.25 10.44 -9.83
C ARG A 138 10.24 9.26 -8.86
N PHE A 139 9.91 9.51 -7.60
CA PHE A 139 9.78 8.47 -6.56
C PHE A 139 8.49 7.65 -6.70
N GLY A 140 8.01 7.35 -7.91
CA GLY A 140 6.76 6.63 -8.14
C GLY A 140 6.29 6.72 -9.60
N PRO A 141 5.35 5.86 -10.03
CA PRO A 141 4.86 5.86 -11.40
C PRO A 141 4.10 7.16 -11.74
N SER A 142 4.19 7.58 -13.01
CA SER A 142 3.48 8.77 -13.50
C SER A 142 1.96 8.62 -13.45
N ASP A 143 1.46 7.38 -13.45
CA ASP A 143 0.06 6.99 -13.30
C ASP A 143 -0.11 6.10 -12.07
N SER A 144 -1.24 6.22 -11.36
CA SER A 144 -1.58 5.31 -10.26
C SER A 144 -2.24 4.06 -10.82
N ILE A 145 -1.45 3.02 -11.08
CA ILE A 145 -1.92 1.74 -11.60
C ILE A 145 -1.83 0.70 -10.49
N VAL A 146 -2.98 0.14 -10.13
CA VAL A 146 -3.06 -1.07 -9.29
C VAL A 146 -3.33 -2.25 -10.20
N MET A 147 -2.47 -3.25 -10.15
CA MET A 147 -2.60 -4.46 -10.94
C MET A 147 -2.56 -5.69 -10.03
N LYS A 148 -3.46 -6.63 -10.31
CA LYS A 148 -3.44 -7.95 -9.70
C LYS A 148 -3.60 -9.05 -10.74
N ALA A 149 -2.87 -10.15 -10.57
CA ALA A 149 -3.20 -11.42 -11.22
C ALA A 149 -4.25 -12.13 -10.37
N VAL A 150 -5.37 -12.51 -11.00
CA VAL A 150 -6.50 -13.17 -10.34
C VAL A 150 -6.66 -14.56 -10.96
N GLY A 151 -6.40 -15.57 -10.14
CA GLY A 151 -6.68 -16.97 -10.44
C GLY A 151 -7.99 -17.42 -9.82
N LYS A 152 -8.29 -18.73 -9.92
CA LYS A 152 -9.45 -19.33 -9.27
C LYS A 152 -9.32 -19.34 -7.75
N GLN A 153 -8.09 -19.47 -7.24
CA GLN A 153 -7.83 -19.67 -5.81
C GLN A 153 -6.75 -18.76 -5.25
N SER A 154 -6.11 -17.96 -6.12
CA SER A 154 -4.95 -17.17 -5.74
C SER A 154 -5.07 -15.76 -6.33
N LYS A 155 -4.63 -14.77 -5.57
CA LYS A 155 -4.50 -13.37 -5.99
C LYS A 155 -3.08 -12.90 -5.70
N ILE A 156 -2.48 -12.17 -6.64
CA ILE A 156 -1.11 -11.67 -6.52
C ILE A 156 -1.11 -10.21 -6.94
N GLU A 157 -0.64 -9.31 -6.08
CA GLU A 157 -0.43 -7.91 -6.43
C GLU A 157 0.84 -7.77 -7.28
N ILE A 158 0.77 -6.94 -8.32
CA ILE A 158 1.85 -6.78 -9.30
C ILE A 158 2.32 -5.32 -9.25
N ASN A 159 3.60 -5.14 -8.95
CA ASN A 159 4.26 -3.85 -8.99
C ASN A 159 4.77 -3.59 -10.42
N LEU A 160 4.29 -2.51 -11.03
CA LEU A 160 4.63 -2.13 -12.39
C LEU A 160 5.77 -1.12 -12.41
N HIS A 161 6.65 -1.24 -13.40
CA HIS A 161 7.69 -0.28 -13.74
C HIS A 161 7.30 0.47 -15.01
N GLN A 162 7.49 1.79 -15.02
CA GLN A 162 7.26 2.60 -16.22
C GLN A 162 8.42 2.42 -17.20
N SER A 163 8.12 2.30 -18.50
CA SER A 163 9.15 2.30 -19.54
C SER A 163 9.89 3.64 -19.59
N PRO A 164 11.24 3.63 -19.65
CA PRO A 164 12.01 4.87 -19.79
C PRO A 164 11.78 5.54 -21.16
N GLU A 165 11.42 4.75 -22.18
CA GLU A 165 11.27 5.24 -23.57
C GLU A 165 9.85 5.73 -23.87
N ARG A 166 8.84 5.20 -23.18
CA ARG A 166 7.42 5.48 -23.44
C ARG A 166 6.66 5.75 -22.15
N SER A 167 6.12 6.96 -22.01
CA SER A 167 5.40 7.39 -20.81
C SER A 167 4.09 6.63 -20.55
N ASN A 168 3.51 6.02 -21.57
CA ASN A 168 2.25 5.28 -21.52
C ASN A 168 2.42 3.75 -21.43
N VAL A 169 3.65 3.26 -21.33
CA VAL A 169 3.96 1.84 -21.27
C VAL A 169 4.50 1.48 -19.89
N TYR A 170 3.94 0.44 -19.30
CA TYR A 170 4.40 -0.13 -18.05
C TYR A 170 4.60 -1.63 -18.20
N PHE A 171 5.52 -2.19 -17.42
CA PHE A 171 5.82 -3.61 -17.46
C PHE A 171 6.16 -4.15 -16.08
N ALA A 172 6.03 -5.46 -15.91
CA ALA A 172 6.51 -6.18 -14.73
C ALA A 172 6.96 -7.58 -15.14
N SER A 173 7.94 -8.12 -14.42
CA SER A 173 8.27 -9.54 -14.45
C SER A 173 7.70 -10.18 -13.20
N ILE A 174 6.88 -11.21 -13.35
CA ILE A 174 6.31 -11.95 -12.22
C ILE A 174 6.70 -13.41 -12.32
N THR A 175 6.95 -14.04 -11.18
CA THR A 175 7.18 -15.48 -11.06
C THR A 175 5.99 -16.10 -10.35
N LEU A 176 5.40 -17.15 -10.92
CA LEU A 176 4.21 -17.78 -10.37
C LEU A 176 4.52 -19.21 -9.93
N PHE A 177 4.52 -19.42 -8.62
CA PHE A 177 4.85 -20.72 -8.03
C PHE A 177 3.65 -21.66 -7.92
N HIS A 178 2.43 -21.14 -8.01
CA HIS A 178 1.22 -21.94 -7.81
C HIS A 178 0.46 -22.18 -9.12
N PRO A 179 0.07 -23.44 -9.40
CA PRO A 179 -0.74 -23.75 -10.58
C PRO A 179 -2.12 -23.13 -10.47
N ASP A 180 -2.46 -22.29 -11.44
CA ASP A 180 -3.78 -21.67 -11.61
C ASP A 180 -3.89 -21.15 -13.06
N THR A 181 -5.06 -20.64 -13.42
CA THR A 181 -5.26 -19.85 -14.64
C THR A 181 -5.54 -18.41 -14.25
N PHE A 182 -4.60 -17.53 -14.52
CA PHE A 182 -4.65 -16.13 -14.14
C PHE A 182 -5.14 -15.24 -15.29
N TYR A 183 -5.94 -14.24 -14.94
CA TYR A 183 -6.14 -13.05 -15.76
C TYR A 183 -5.64 -11.82 -14.98
N LEU A 184 -5.25 -10.77 -15.69
CA LEU A 184 -4.88 -9.51 -15.03
C LEU A 184 -6.13 -8.67 -14.84
N GLN A 185 -6.27 -8.11 -13.65
CA GLN A 185 -7.22 -7.06 -13.34
C GLN A 185 -6.42 -5.80 -13.00
N SER A 186 -6.71 -4.73 -13.73
CA SER A 186 -6.04 -3.45 -13.58
C SER A 186 -7.06 -2.37 -13.27
N VAL A 187 -6.68 -1.50 -12.33
CA VAL A 187 -7.40 -0.29 -11.98
C VAL A 187 -6.42 0.85 -12.12
N THR A 188 -6.74 1.82 -12.96
CA THR A 188 -5.90 3.00 -13.18
C THR A 188 -6.68 4.26 -12.88
N GLU A 189 -6.03 5.19 -12.21
CA GLU A 189 -6.42 6.60 -12.25
C GLU A 189 -5.40 7.32 -13.13
N TYR A 190 -5.89 7.82 -14.27
CA TYR A 190 -5.03 8.44 -15.27
C TYR A 190 -4.45 9.76 -14.74
N ARG A 191 -3.13 9.87 -14.88
CA ARG A 191 -2.28 11.07 -14.77
C ARG A 191 -2.28 11.74 -13.40
N SER A 192 -1.21 11.45 -12.70
CA SER A 192 -0.93 11.77 -11.30
C SER A 192 -0.29 13.14 -11.08
N TYR A 193 -0.78 14.20 -11.74
CA TYR A 193 -0.47 15.58 -11.26
C TYR A 193 -0.98 15.80 -9.81
N PHE A 194 -1.84 14.88 -9.33
CA PHE A 194 -2.29 14.72 -7.96
C PHE A 194 -1.20 14.31 -6.94
N TRP A 195 0.01 13.92 -7.35
CA TRP A 195 1.12 13.71 -6.39
C TRP A 195 1.55 15.01 -5.72
N GLU A 196 1.41 16.13 -6.43
CA GLU A 196 1.90 17.43 -5.98
C GLU A 196 0.86 18.20 -5.14
N THR A 197 -0.36 17.67 -5.05
CA THR A 197 -1.43 18.09 -4.13
C THR A 197 -2.56 17.03 -4.22
N PRO A 198 -3.09 16.45 -3.13
CA PRO A 198 -4.42 15.88 -3.10
C PRO A 198 -5.35 17.08 -3.18
N ILE A 199 -5.77 17.34 -4.40
CA ILE A 199 -6.76 18.35 -4.70
C ILE A 199 -8.07 17.62 -4.68
N TYR A 200 -9.03 18.09 -3.89
CA TYR A 200 -10.43 17.71 -3.87
C TYR A 200 -10.97 17.31 -5.26
N HIS A 201 -10.86 16.03 -5.59
CA HIS A 201 -11.39 15.45 -6.81
C HIS A 201 -12.12 14.16 -6.48
N ALA A 202 -13.14 13.87 -7.27
CA ALA A 202 -13.85 12.61 -7.16
C ALA A 202 -12.94 11.47 -7.63
N TYR A 203 -12.83 10.42 -6.81
CA TYR A 203 -12.17 9.17 -7.17
C TYR A 203 -12.93 8.54 -8.34
N ARG A 204 -12.27 8.41 -9.50
CA ARG A 204 -12.89 7.94 -10.75
C ARG A 204 -11.98 6.95 -11.46
N PRO A 205 -11.77 5.77 -10.87
CA PRO A 205 -10.89 4.76 -11.44
C PRO A 205 -11.45 4.19 -12.74
N PHE A 206 -10.56 3.90 -13.68
CA PHE A 206 -10.85 3.11 -14.86
C PHE A 206 -10.36 1.68 -14.66
N SER A 207 -11.25 0.71 -14.82
CA SER A 207 -10.93 -0.71 -14.66
C SER A 207 -10.88 -1.41 -16.00
N PHE A 208 -9.89 -2.29 -16.19
CA PHE A 208 -9.71 -3.07 -17.40
C PHE A 208 -9.05 -4.43 -17.07
N ARG A 209 -9.16 -5.38 -17.99
CA ARG A 209 -8.67 -6.75 -17.82
C ARG A 209 -7.71 -7.13 -18.94
N SER A 210 -6.90 -8.17 -18.69
CA SER A 210 -6.00 -8.67 -19.71
C SER A 210 -6.75 -9.22 -20.91
N ILE A 211 -6.12 -9.05 -22.09
CA ILE A 211 -6.61 -9.58 -23.37
C ILE A 211 -6.52 -11.10 -23.38
N ASN A 212 -5.43 -11.64 -22.84
CA ASN A 212 -5.15 -13.06 -22.74
C ASN A 212 -5.14 -13.53 -21.28
N ARG A 213 -5.06 -14.85 -21.09
CA ARG A 213 -4.87 -15.48 -19.78
C ARG A 213 -3.52 -16.19 -19.73
N LEU A 214 -3.01 -16.37 -18.52
CA LEU A 214 -1.83 -17.16 -18.25
C LEU A 214 -2.23 -18.46 -17.56
N VAL A 215 -1.80 -19.59 -18.11
CA VAL A 215 -1.99 -20.92 -17.54
C VAL A 215 -0.67 -21.36 -16.93
N VAL A 216 -0.63 -21.49 -15.61
CA VAL A 216 0.54 -21.97 -14.87
C VAL A 216 0.39 -23.47 -14.65
N MET A 217 1.26 -24.25 -15.28
CA MET A 217 1.26 -25.70 -15.17
C MET A 217 2.01 -26.14 -13.89
N PRO A 218 1.58 -27.23 -13.23
CA PRO A 218 2.33 -27.79 -12.11
C PRO A 218 3.74 -28.15 -12.54
N ALA A 219 4.73 -27.77 -11.73
CA ALA A 219 6.09 -28.21 -11.92
C ALA A 219 6.17 -29.73 -11.74
N GLU A 220 7.00 -30.41 -12.54
CA GLU A 220 7.28 -31.82 -12.34
C GLU A 220 7.86 -32.02 -10.93
N SER A 221 7.20 -32.89 -10.17
CA SER A 221 7.27 -32.96 -8.71
C SER A 221 8.69 -33.16 -8.16
N LYS A 222 9.34 -32.06 -7.79
CA LYS A 222 10.36 -32.08 -6.72
C LYS A 222 9.69 -31.58 -5.44
N LYS A 223 9.60 -32.44 -4.43
CA LYS A 223 9.22 -32.02 -3.08
C LYS A 223 10.33 -31.12 -2.54
N THR A 224 10.22 -29.82 -2.76
CA THR A 224 11.13 -28.84 -2.16
C THR A 224 10.79 -28.74 -0.68
N ILE A 225 11.75 -29.04 0.19
CA ILE A 225 11.63 -28.75 1.61
C ILE A 225 11.79 -27.23 1.74
N LEU A 226 10.70 -26.54 2.11
CA LEU A 226 10.73 -25.11 2.37
C LEU A 226 11.45 -24.84 3.70
N LEU A 227 12.23 -23.77 3.77
CA LEU A 227 12.84 -23.28 5.00
C LEU A 227 11.88 -22.30 5.71
N PRO A 228 12.04 -22.03 7.01
CA PRO A 228 11.30 -20.95 7.67
C PRO A 228 11.54 -19.62 6.97
N CYS A 229 10.51 -18.79 6.87
CA CYS A 229 10.65 -17.45 6.31
C CYS A 229 11.61 -16.58 7.13
N ASP A 230 12.40 -15.80 6.42
CA ASP A 230 13.36 -14.83 6.94
C ASP A 230 12.98 -13.47 6.40
N ALA A 231 12.37 -12.64 7.26
CA ALA A 231 11.84 -11.35 6.86
C ALA A 231 12.94 -10.33 6.50
N SER A 232 14.21 -10.60 6.82
CA SER A 232 15.33 -9.78 6.35
C SER A 232 15.60 -9.97 4.85
N ARG A 233 15.13 -11.07 4.26
CA ARG A 233 15.27 -11.39 2.84
C ARG A 233 14.01 -11.04 2.08
N SER A 234 14.12 -10.09 1.15
CA SER A 234 13.00 -9.63 0.33
C SER A 234 12.36 -10.75 -0.51
N GLU A 235 13.14 -11.74 -0.93
CA GLU A 235 12.68 -12.92 -1.68
C GLU A 235 11.73 -13.82 -0.86
N HIS A 236 11.91 -13.90 0.46
CA HIS A 236 11.04 -14.67 1.35
C HIS A 236 9.70 -13.99 1.63
N LEU A 237 9.57 -12.70 1.27
CA LEU A 237 8.34 -11.93 1.44
C LEU A 237 7.43 -11.97 0.20
N GLN A 238 7.91 -12.54 -0.91
CA GLN A 238 7.09 -12.79 -2.10
C GLN A 238 6.10 -13.92 -1.83
N GLY A 239 4.86 -13.73 -2.27
CA GLY A 239 3.79 -14.70 -2.03
C GLY A 239 2.49 -14.34 -2.70
N SER A 240 1.46 -15.12 -2.37
CA SER A 240 0.13 -15.00 -2.94
C SER A 240 -0.95 -15.07 -1.86
N TRP A 241 -2.05 -14.34 -2.09
CA TRP A 241 -3.26 -14.42 -1.29
C TRP A 241 -4.10 -15.60 -1.77
N ARG A 242 -4.30 -16.62 -0.93
CA ARG A 242 -4.92 -17.88 -1.31
C ARG A 242 -6.22 -18.15 -0.55
N THR A 243 -7.18 -18.79 -1.21
CA THR A 243 -8.46 -19.10 -0.55
C THR A 243 -8.29 -20.13 0.56
N ASN A 244 -8.93 -19.89 1.71
CA ASN A 244 -8.78 -20.72 2.91
C ASN A 244 -9.22 -22.18 2.72
N THR A 245 -10.09 -22.46 1.75
CA THR A 245 -10.64 -23.82 1.47
C THR A 245 -9.61 -24.87 1.07
N ARG A 246 -8.40 -24.51 0.64
CA ARG A 246 -7.32 -25.47 0.30
C ARG A 246 -6.15 -25.50 1.28
N LEU A 247 -6.03 -24.52 2.17
CA LEU A 247 -4.91 -24.46 3.13
C LEU A 247 -4.98 -25.62 4.13
N ASN A 248 -6.18 -26.02 4.52
CA ASN A 248 -6.45 -27.20 5.38
C ASN A 248 -5.97 -28.54 4.79
N HIS A 249 -5.64 -28.60 3.49
CA HIS A 249 -5.20 -29.82 2.81
C HIS A 249 -3.70 -29.86 2.48
N ILE A 250 -3.00 -28.72 2.53
CA ILE A 250 -1.60 -28.63 2.08
C ILE A 250 -0.66 -28.34 3.25
N HIS A 251 -1.15 -27.69 4.31
CA HIS A 251 -0.37 -27.41 5.53
C HIS A 251 -1.06 -28.00 6.76
N ASN A 252 -0.24 -28.54 7.67
CA ASN A 252 -0.64 -29.35 8.82
C ASN A 252 -1.80 -28.69 9.61
N PRO A 253 -2.96 -29.35 9.82
CA PRO A 253 -4.16 -28.76 10.42
C PRO A 253 -4.01 -28.34 11.90
N GLU A 254 -2.88 -28.61 12.54
CA GLU A 254 -2.55 -28.14 13.90
C GLU A 254 -1.97 -26.71 13.94
N ALA A 255 -1.63 -26.14 12.78
CA ALA A 255 -1.18 -24.76 12.65
C ALA A 255 -2.41 -23.84 12.56
N GLY A 256 -2.85 -23.32 13.71
CA GLY A 256 -3.96 -22.36 13.81
C GLY A 256 -3.83 -21.24 12.79
N VAL A 257 -4.64 -21.31 11.75
CA VAL A 257 -4.70 -20.32 10.68
C VAL A 257 -5.31 -19.05 11.28
N ALA A 258 -4.50 -18.02 11.53
CA ALA A 258 -5.02 -16.68 11.71
C ALA A 258 -5.70 -16.28 10.39
N SER A 259 -7.01 -16.51 10.32
CA SER A 259 -7.84 -16.26 9.15
C SER A 259 -7.97 -14.75 8.97
N VAL A 260 -7.15 -14.17 8.10
CA VAL A 260 -7.04 -12.71 7.88
C VAL A 260 -8.08 -12.17 6.88
N ASN A 261 -9.21 -12.86 6.83
CA ASN A 261 -10.46 -12.67 6.09
C ASN A 261 -10.93 -14.13 5.96
N GLU A 262 -12.18 -14.45 6.30
CA GLU A 262 -12.70 -15.83 6.16
C GLU A 262 -12.45 -16.41 4.75
N GLU A 263 -12.20 -15.55 3.75
CA GLU A 263 -11.95 -15.91 2.36
C GLU A 263 -10.48 -16.14 1.95
N TYR A 264 -9.47 -15.38 2.44
CA TYR A 264 -8.07 -15.46 1.96
C TYR A 264 -7.00 -15.37 3.06
N THR A 265 -5.88 -16.07 2.86
CA THR A 265 -4.66 -16.02 3.68
C THR A 265 -3.43 -15.77 2.80
N PHE A 266 -2.48 -14.96 3.27
CA PHE A 266 -1.21 -14.75 2.57
C PHE A 266 -0.25 -15.93 2.78
N VAL A 267 0.27 -16.47 1.68
CA VAL A 267 1.18 -17.63 1.66
C VAL A 267 2.45 -17.24 0.90
N PRO A 268 3.62 -17.21 1.57
CA PRO A 268 4.89 -17.02 0.88
C PRO A 268 5.19 -18.15 -0.08
N ASP A 269 5.85 -17.83 -1.20
CA ASP A 269 6.12 -18.79 -2.26
C ASP A 269 7.37 -19.66 -2.00
N LEU A 270 8.38 -19.08 -1.33
CA LEU A 270 9.73 -19.66 -1.20
C LEU A 270 10.07 -20.19 0.20
N CYS A 271 9.18 -19.99 1.17
CA CYS A 271 9.43 -20.36 2.55
C CYS A 271 8.12 -20.73 3.26
N TYR A 272 8.22 -21.46 4.37
CA TYR A 272 7.06 -21.73 5.22
C TYR A 272 7.03 -20.74 6.39
N ARG A 273 5.82 -20.36 6.80
CA ARG A 273 5.62 -19.55 8.00
C ARG A 273 5.24 -20.48 9.16
N PRO A 274 6.01 -20.53 10.26
CA PRO A 274 5.53 -21.17 11.47
C PRO A 274 4.37 -20.34 12.04
N PHE A 275 3.15 -20.84 11.93
CA PHE A 275 1.94 -20.13 12.35
C PHE A 275 1.83 -19.99 13.88
N GLY A 276 1.14 -18.94 14.34
CA GLY A 276 0.60 -18.82 15.70
C GLY A 276 1.60 -18.43 16.78
N ARG A 277 2.79 -17.95 16.42
CA ARG A 277 3.83 -17.57 17.39
C ARG A 277 3.85 -16.06 17.56
N ARG A 278 3.74 -15.59 18.80
CA ARG A 278 3.93 -14.16 19.09
C ARG A 278 5.42 -13.84 18.93
N PRO A 279 5.77 -12.59 18.57
CA PRO A 279 7.17 -12.15 18.56
C PRO A 279 7.95 -12.53 19.81
N THR A 280 7.27 -12.60 20.96
CA THR A 280 7.86 -12.84 22.27
C THR A 280 8.14 -14.29 22.62
N ASP A 281 7.60 -15.24 21.85
CA ASP A 281 7.64 -16.66 22.23
C ASP A 281 8.99 -17.31 21.85
N GLU A 282 9.71 -16.75 20.87
CA GLU A 282 10.98 -17.29 20.35
C GLU A 282 12.14 -16.26 20.31
N CYS A 283 11.86 -14.99 20.59
CA CYS A 283 12.87 -13.92 20.58
C CYS A 283 13.81 -13.95 21.80
N PRO A 284 14.99 -13.31 21.70
CA PRO A 284 15.86 -13.10 22.86
C PRO A 284 15.11 -12.40 23.99
N ARG A 285 15.18 -12.99 25.18
CA ARG A 285 14.57 -12.47 26.41
C ARG A 285 15.33 -11.23 26.89
N PHE A 286 14.67 -10.34 27.64
CA PHE A 286 15.27 -9.12 28.22
C PHE A 286 15.70 -8.08 27.18
N GLN A 287 14.79 -7.73 26.26
CA GLN A 287 15.01 -6.66 25.30
C GLN A 287 14.24 -5.39 25.66
N ALA A 288 14.95 -4.26 25.66
CA ALA A 288 14.35 -2.93 25.58
C ALA A 288 14.28 -2.51 24.11
N ILE A 289 13.06 -2.33 23.61
CA ILE A 289 12.80 -1.97 22.22
C ILE A 289 12.26 -0.55 22.21
N HIS A 290 12.99 0.37 21.56
CA HIS A 290 12.51 1.74 21.38
C HIS A 290 11.72 1.82 20.09
N VAL A 291 10.46 2.23 20.19
CA VAL A 291 9.56 2.36 19.04
C VAL A 291 9.31 3.84 18.79
N TRP A 292 9.64 4.31 17.60
CA TRP A 292 9.39 5.67 17.13
C TRP A 292 8.44 5.59 15.95
N GLY A 293 7.26 6.19 16.06
CA GLY A 293 6.35 6.13 14.93
C GLY A 293 5.00 6.80 15.12
N ASP A 294 4.17 6.63 14.10
CA ASP A 294 2.83 7.17 14.06
C ASP A 294 1.75 6.18 14.57
N ASP A 295 0.49 6.58 14.49
CA ASP A 295 -0.64 5.78 14.95
C ASP A 295 -0.78 4.42 14.23
N HIS A 296 -0.07 4.18 13.13
CA HIS A 296 -0.07 2.88 12.46
C HIS A 296 0.79 1.87 13.21
N ILE A 297 1.99 2.24 13.67
CA ILE A 297 2.82 1.33 14.47
C ILE A 297 2.18 1.09 15.85
N LYS A 298 1.44 2.07 16.36
CA LYS A 298 0.61 1.90 17.56
C LYS A 298 -0.41 0.78 17.42
N ARG A 299 -1.05 0.62 16.25
CA ARG A 299 -1.98 -0.51 15.98
C ARG A 299 -1.27 -1.86 16.05
N ASN A 300 -0.04 -1.94 15.55
CA ASN A 300 0.79 -3.15 15.67
C ASN A 300 1.05 -3.49 17.14
N LEU A 301 1.44 -2.51 17.96
CA LEU A 301 1.68 -2.71 19.39
C LEU A 301 0.41 -3.11 20.15
N LYS A 302 -0.75 -2.51 19.84
CA LYS A 302 -2.05 -2.92 20.39
C LYS A 302 -2.38 -4.38 20.09
N ALA A 303 -2.16 -4.81 18.85
CA ALA A 303 -2.37 -6.19 18.46
C ALA A 303 -1.39 -7.18 19.12
N LEU A 304 -0.23 -6.70 19.60
CA LEU A 304 0.69 -7.50 20.41
C LEU A 304 0.22 -7.62 21.87
N GLU A 305 -0.34 -6.54 22.42
CA GLU A 305 -0.90 -6.50 23.77
C GLU A 305 -2.13 -7.39 23.89
N ASP A 306 -3.09 -7.20 22.98
CA ASP A 306 -4.34 -7.94 22.92
C ASP A 306 -4.63 -8.39 21.48
N PRO A 307 -4.50 -9.68 21.15
CA PRO A 307 -4.86 -10.20 19.83
C PRO A 307 -6.32 -9.98 19.45
N LEU A 308 -7.22 -9.81 20.44
CA LEU A 308 -8.66 -9.62 20.24
C LEU A 308 -9.07 -8.13 20.25
N TRP A 309 -8.09 -7.21 20.23
CA TRP A 309 -8.31 -5.76 20.37
C TRP A 309 -9.31 -5.14 19.37
N CYS A 310 -9.68 -5.86 18.31
CA CYS A 310 -10.67 -5.42 17.33
C CYS A 310 -11.84 -6.41 17.09
N GLU A 311 -12.16 -7.29 18.05
CA GLU A 311 -13.23 -8.32 17.86
C GLU A 311 -14.60 -7.98 18.52
N GLY A 312 -14.75 -6.82 19.17
CA GLY A 312 -15.87 -6.56 20.11
C GLY A 312 -17.16 -5.89 19.61
N GLY A 313 -17.37 -5.63 18.31
CA GLY A 313 -18.53 -4.86 17.82
C GLY A 313 -19.51 -5.60 16.86
N PRO A 314 -20.55 -4.94 16.32
CA PRO A 314 -21.49 -5.54 15.36
C PRO A 314 -20.85 -5.72 13.96
N LYS A 315 -21.00 -6.92 13.39
CA LYS A 315 -20.18 -7.55 12.32
C LYS A 315 -20.05 -6.85 10.95
N VAL A 316 -20.70 -5.72 10.69
CA VAL A 316 -20.66 -5.07 9.36
C VAL A 316 -19.75 -3.84 9.47
N ASN A 317 -18.51 -3.94 8.97
CA ASN A 317 -17.45 -2.91 8.91
C ASN A 317 -16.41 -2.84 10.06
N LEU A 318 -16.36 -3.79 11.00
CA LEU A 318 -15.42 -3.75 12.14
C LEU A 318 -13.94 -3.80 11.78
N ASP A 319 -13.56 -4.54 10.73
CA ASP A 319 -12.16 -4.68 10.31
C ASP A 319 -11.48 -3.32 10.08
N CYS A 320 -12.30 -2.29 9.81
CA CYS A 320 -11.89 -0.94 9.49
C CYS A 320 -12.14 0.10 10.60
N VAL A 321 -12.92 -0.26 11.63
CA VAL A 321 -13.42 0.63 12.68
C VAL A 321 -12.75 0.33 14.03
N CYS A 322 -11.54 -0.24 14.01
CA CYS A 322 -10.66 -0.28 15.19
C CYS A 322 -10.14 1.14 15.48
N ASN A 323 -11.05 2.06 15.75
CA ASN A 323 -10.76 3.44 16.07
C ASN A 323 -10.11 3.46 17.45
N ASN A 324 -9.00 4.18 17.53
CA ASN A 324 -8.23 4.38 18.75
C ASN A 324 -8.99 5.16 19.85
N GLU A 325 -10.23 5.56 19.62
CA GLU A 325 -10.85 6.67 20.37
C GLU A 325 -11.89 6.26 21.41
N ASP A 326 -12.48 5.06 21.40
CA ASP A 326 -13.50 4.74 22.41
C ASP A 326 -13.45 3.29 22.89
N ASN A 327 -13.60 3.16 24.21
CA ASN A 327 -13.96 1.95 24.98
C ASN A 327 -12.83 1.12 25.58
N ASN A 328 -11.95 1.75 26.35
CA ASN A 328 -11.71 1.27 27.72
C ASN A 328 -11.33 2.46 28.62
N ALA A 329 -12.11 2.69 29.67
CA ALA A 329 -11.78 3.61 30.76
C ALA A 329 -10.50 3.21 31.56
N ASN A 330 -9.80 2.17 31.10
CA ASN A 330 -8.49 1.70 31.53
C ASN A 330 -7.51 1.66 30.34
N GLY A 331 -7.47 2.71 29.51
CA GLY A 331 -6.58 2.76 28.34
C GLY A 331 -5.13 2.42 28.70
N SER A 332 -4.50 1.55 27.93
CA SER A 332 -3.15 1.05 28.20
C SER A 332 -2.18 2.22 28.37
N HIS A 333 -1.58 2.36 29.56
CA HIS A 333 -0.82 3.55 29.96
C HIS A 333 0.39 3.87 29.06
N TRP A 334 0.90 2.86 28.35
CA TRP A 334 2.08 2.99 27.48
C TRP A 334 1.82 3.81 26.21
N GLU A 335 0.57 3.94 25.76
CA GLU A 335 0.24 4.60 24.49
C GLU A 335 0.51 6.11 24.49
N ASN A 336 0.39 6.73 25.67
CA ASN A 336 0.45 8.18 25.85
C ASN A 336 1.61 8.62 26.74
N ASN A 337 2.38 7.68 27.29
CA ASN A 337 3.54 7.97 28.13
C ASN A 337 4.75 7.16 27.66
N PRO A 338 5.75 7.79 27.03
CA PRO A 338 6.90 7.08 26.47
C PRO A 338 7.78 6.41 27.54
N ASN A 339 7.64 6.80 28.82
CA ASN A 339 8.38 6.21 29.93
C ASN A 339 7.72 4.93 30.47
N VAL A 340 6.49 4.63 30.08
CA VAL A 340 5.77 3.41 30.47
C VAL A 340 5.81 2.46 29.28
N PRO A 341 6.57 1.33 29.36
CA PRO A 341 6.63 0.40 28.25
C PRO A 341 5.38 -0.49 28.18
N LEU A 342 5.03 -0.91 26.97
CA LEU A 342 4.23 -2.11 26.77
C LEU A 342 5.11 -3.32 27.13
N VAL A 343 4.69 -4.06 28.14
CA VAL A 343 5.39 -5.26 28.61
C VAL A 343 4.70 -6.51 28.11
N LEU A 344 5.39 -7.28 27.29
CA LEU A 344 4.90 -8.58 26.82
C LEU A 344 5.55 -9.72 27.60
N ASN A 345 4.76 -10.76 27.88
CA ASN A 345 5.18 -11.99 28.57
C ASN A 345 5.68 -11.74 30.02
N SER A 346 4.77 -11.37 30.92
CA SER A 346 5.06 -11.16 32.36
C SER A 346 5.30 -12.45 33.15
N SER A 347 5.31 -13.61 32.49
CA SER A 347 5.66 -14.87 33.13
C SER A 347 7.17 -14.94 33.39
N THR A 348 7.60 -15.74 34.36
CA THR A 348 8.94 -15.81 35.01
C THR A 348 10.15 -16.09 34.10
N VAL A 349 9.99 -16.00 32.79
CA VAL A 349 10.88 -16.55 31.77
C VAL A 349 11.59 -15.46 30.96
N GLY A 350 11.22 -14.17 31.08
CA GLY A 350 11.96 -13.03 30.56
C GLY A 350 11.04 -11.94 30.00
N ILE A 351 11.38 -10.67 30.25
CA ILE A 351 10.51 -9.52 29.96
C ILE A 351 10.99 -8.80 28.70
N THR A 352 10.08 -8.56 27.74
CA THR A 352 10.34 -7.67 26.59
C THR A 352 9.53 -6.40 26.76
N SER A 353 10.19 -5.25 26.66
CA SER A 353 9.60 -3.94 26.93
C SER A 353 9.66 -3.06 25.68
N PHE A 354 8.49 -2.64 25.19
CA PHE A 354 8.36 -1.72 24.05
C PHE A 354 8.06 -0.31 24.55
N TYR A 355 9.00 0.60 24.35
CA TYR A 355 8.85 2.02 24.70
C TYR A 355 8.34 2.78 23.46
N TYR A 356 7.04 3.09 23.44
CA TYR A 356 6.42 3.77 22.31
C TYR A 356 6.56 5.29 22.43
N ASN A 357 7.16 5.89 21.40
CA ASN A 357 7.38 7.32 21.28
C ASN A 357 6.63 7.78 20.02
N LYS A 358 5.50 8.46 20.23
CA LYS A 358 4.69 8.99 19.13
C LYS A 358 5.45 10.12 18.46
N LEU A 359 5.76 9.96 17.18
CA LEU A 359 6.23 11.04 16.33
C LEU A 359 5.09 11.48 15.41
N GLY A 360 4.91 12.80 15.32
CA GLY A 360 4.04 13.38 14.31
C GLY A 360 4.67 13.34 12.93
N SER A 361 4.15 14.16 12.02
CA SER A 361 4.77 14.36 10.72
C SER A 361 6.21 14.90 10.85
N ILE A 362 7.16 14.14 10.31
CA ILE A 362 8.60 14.48 10.28
C ILE A 362 8.94 15.60 9.28
N THR A 363 7.96 16.01 8.50
CA THR A 363 8.10 17.08 7.51
C THR A 363 7.56 18.42 8.00
N LEU A 364 6.71 18.41 9.04
CA LEU A 364 6.09 19.63 9.59
C LEU A 364 6.74 20.13 10.88
N LYS A 365 7.49 19.29 11.60
CA LYS A 365 8.10 19.63 12.89
C LYS A 365 9.54 19.16 12.94
N ASP A 366 10.39 19.92 13.64
CA ASP A 366 11.73 19.43 13.98
C ASP A 366 11.60 18.42 15.13
N TRP A 367 12.14 17.24 14.89
CA TRP A 367 12.01 16.05 15.74
C TRP A 367 13.33 15.74 16.46
N ARG A 368 14.44 16.42 16.14
CA ARG A 368 15.78 16.07 16.63
C ARG A 368 15.92 16.16 18.13
N GLU A 369 15.52 17.30 18.70
CA GLU A 369 15.63 17.55 20.13
C GLU A 369 14.72 16.60 20.92
N GLU A 370 13.49 16.41 20.45
CA GLU A 370 12.52 15.48 21.04
C GLU A 370 13.07 14.05 21.08
N ILE A 371 13.59 13.55 19.95
CA ILE A 371 14.16 12.20 19.88
C ILE A 371 15.38 12.07 20.80
N THR A 372 16.29 13.03 20.74
CA THR A 372 17.56 12.96 21.48
C THR A 372 17.32 13.04 22.99
N LEU A 373 16.47 13.97 23.43
CA LEU A 373 16.11 14.13 24.83
C LEU A 373 15.39 12.87 25.33
N GLN A 374 14.34 12.44 24.65
CA GLN A 374 13.55 11.31 25.13
C GLN A 374 14.34 9.99 25.09
N ALA A 375 15.17 9.75 24.07
CA ALA A 375 16.05 8.58 24.04
C ALA A 375 17.03 8.52 25.24
N SER A 376 17.48 9.66 25.76
CA SER A 376 18.37 9.73 26.92
C SER A 376 17.70 9.39 28.25
N LEU A 377 16.36 9.48 28.30
CA LEU A 377 15.56 9.18 29.49
C LEU A 377 15.13 7.71 29.57
N LEU A 378 15.24 6.97 28.46
CA LEU A 378 14.85 5.57 28.36
C LEU A 378 16.03 4.64 28.68
N PRO A 379 15.77 3.38 29.08
CA PRO A 379 16.81 2.37 29.18
C PRO A 379 17.57 2.19 27.86
N GLN A 380 18.75 1.59 27.90
CA GLN A 380 19.49 1.33 26.68
C GLN A 380 18.72 0.38 25.75
N ALA A 381 18.41 0.82 24.54
CA ALA A 381 17.77 -0.01 23.54
C ALA A 381 18.68 -1.14 23.04
N ASN A 382 18.10 -2.32 22.83
CA ASN A 382 18.69 -3.41 22.08
C ASN A 382 18.34 -3.30 20.59
N VAL A 383 17.09 -2.95 20.30
CA VAL A 383 16.54 -2.79 18.95
C VAL A 383 15.73 -1.51 18.91
N VAL A 384 15.76 -0.83 17.77
CA VAL A 384 14.96 0.35 17.50
C VAL A 384 14.00 0.03 16.37
N ILE A 385 12.72 0.35 16.53
CA ILE A 385 11.72 0.26 15.48
C ILE A 385 11.34 1.68 15.07
N LEU A 386 11.39 1.97 13.76
CA LEU A 386 11.03 3.25 13.17
C LEU A 386 9.88 3.05 12.17
N GLY A 387 8.70 3.57 12.46
CA GLY A 387 7.54 3.50 11.56
C GLY A 387 6.95 4.88 11.30
N LEU A 388 7.38 5.50 10.21
CA LEU A 388 7.02 6.87 9.85
C LEU A 388 6.49 6.93 8.42
N GLY A 389 5.74 8.00 8.14
CA GLY A 389 5.32 8.35 6.80
C GLY A 389 3.84 8.16 6.55
N ASN A 390 3.10 7.35 7.31
CA ASN A 390 1.67 7.23 7.06
C ASN A 390 0.90 8.52 7.38
N ILE A 391 1.31 9.25 8.44
CA ILE A 391 0.82 10.62 8.69
C ILE A 391 1.21 11.57 7.55
N ASP A 392 2.47 11.56 7.12
CA ASP A 392 2.98 12.45 6.06
C ASP A 392 2.29 12.21 4.72
N ILE A 393 1.93 10.96 4.44
CA ILE A 393 1.18 10.62 3.24
C ILE A 393 -0.21 11.25 3.28
N GLY A 394 -0.84 11.33 4.45
CA GLY A 394 -2.13 12.02 4.58
C GLY A 394 -2.07 13.54 4.44
N LEU A 395 -0.89 14.13 4.50
CA LEU A 395 -0.72 15.57 4.33
C LEU A 395 -0.99 15.99 2.89
N SER A 396 -1.73 17.09 2.74
CA SER A 396 -2.12 17.52 1.41
C SER A 396 -0.91 17.96 0.59
N ARG A 397 -0.16 18.96 1.00
CA ARG A 397 0.88 19.53 0.12
C ARG A 397 2.22 18.80 0.14
N MET A 398 2.29 17.58 0.69
CA MET A 398 3.56 16.88 0.87
C MET A 398 3.99 16.13 -0.40
N LEU A 399 5.16 16.47 -0.94
CA LEU A 399 5.75 15.78 -2.08
C LEU A 399 6.59 14.57 -1.62
N PRO A 400 6.60 13.43 -2.36
CA PRO A 400 7.50 12.32 -2.06
C PRO A 400 8.98 12.73 -1.97
N SER A 401 9.41 13.73 -2.76
CA SER A 401 10.79 14.25 -2.70
C SER A 401 11.09 15.03 -1.41
N GLN A 402 10.10 15.74 -0.87
CA GLN A 402 10.23 16.44 0.43
C GLN A 402 10.26 15.42 1.56
N PHE A 403 9.35 14.44 1.52
CA PHE A 403 9.36 13.33 2.46
C PHE A 403 10.68 12.55 2.41
N ASN A 404 11.23 12.28 1.22
CA ASN A 404 12.53 11.63 1.06
C ASN A 404 13.66 12.36 1.79
N ALA A 405 13.73 13.68 1.61
CA ALA A 405 14.72 14.49 2.31
C ALA A 405 14.56 14.38 3.84
N SER A 406 13.35 14.59 4.36
CA SER A 406 13.09 14.52 5.81
C SER A 406 13.30 13.11 6.37
N PHE A 407 12.86 12.08 5.67
CA PHE A 407 12.98 10.69 6.12
C PHE A 407 14.44 10.24 6.15
N TYR A 408 15.21 10.55 5.10
CA TYR A 408 16.64 10.23 5.06
C TYR A 408 17.41 10.94 6.19
N ASP A 409 17.04 12.18 6.51
CA ASP A 409 17.60 12.98 7.60
C ASP A 409 17.27 12.37 8.97
N VAL A 410 15.99 11.99 9.21
CA VAL A 410 15.56 11.23 10.40
C VAL A 410 16.38 9.96 10.55
N LEU A 411 16.42 9.14 9.50
CA LEU A 411 17.09 7.86 9.54
C LEU A 411 18.60 8.05 9.78
N THR A 412 19.23 9.04 9.14
CA THR A 412 20.63 9.38 9.37
C THR A 412 20.90 9.80 10.81
N HIS A 413 20.05 10.63 11.40
CA HIS A 413 20.17 11.06 12.79
C HIS A 413 20.01 9.90 13.78
N MET A 414 18.99 9.06 13.57
CA MET A 414 18.78 7.84 14.34
C MET A 414 20.00 6.92 14.27
N VAL A 415 20.50 6.66 13.07
CA VAL A 415 21.65 5.80 12.80
C VAL A 415 22.92 6.38 13.42
N LYS A 416 23.24 7.65 13.18
CA LYS A 416 24.58 8.19 13.50
C LYS A 416 24.70 8.83 14.88
N GLN A 417 23.62 9.39 15.40
CA GLN A 417 23.66 10.22 16.61
C GLN A 417 22.98 9.54 17.80
N VAL A 418 21.76 9.01 17.60
CA VAL A 418 20.95 8.50 18.72
C VAL A 418 21.22 7.03 19.01
N TYR A 419 21.32 6.21 17.96
CA TYR A 419 21.47 4.75 18.05
C TYR A 419 22.63 4.24 17.17
N PRO A 420 23.88 4.58 17.53
CA PRO A 420 25.06 4.23 16.73
C PRO A 420 25.34 2.72 16.66
N HIS A 421 24.85 1.94 17.62
CA HIS A 421 25.21 0.52 17.77
C HIS A 421 24.04 -0.45 17.62
N GLN A 422 22.80 0.04 17.71
CA GLN A 422 21.61 -0.79 17.66
C GLN A 422 21.21 -1.14 16.22
N THR A 423 20.59 -2.30 16.08
CA THR A 423 19.81 -2.64 14.89
C THR A 423 18.57 -1.75 14.82
N ILE A 424 18.30 -1.20 13.64
CA ILE A 424 17.14 -0.36 13.38
C ILE A 424 16.23 -1.07 12.38
N ILE A 425 15.03 -1.43 12.81
CA ILE A 425 13.98 -1.99 11.97
C ILE A 425 13.08 -0.85 11.50
N VAL A 426 13.02 -0.64 10.19
CA VAL A 426 12.25 0.44 9.58
C VAL A 426 10.99 -0.15 8.93
N LYS A 427 9.82 0.23 9.43
CA LYS A 427 8.52 -0.13 8.86
C LYS A 427 8.28 0.69 7.59
N ALA A 428 8.03 0.01 6.47
CA ALA A 428 7.49 0.67 5.29
C ALA A 428 6.10 1.25 5.61
N PRO A 429 5.70 2.39 5.02
CA PRO A 429 4.33 2.87 5.16
C PRO A 429 3.34 1.80 4.71
N GLN A 430 2.25 1.64 5.44
CA GLN A 430 1.25 0.65 5.06
C GLN A 430 0.64 1.00 3.68
N TYR A 431 0.18 -0.03 2.98
CA TYR A 431 -0.59 0.18 1.76
C TYR A 431 -1.92 0.87 2.06
N PHE A 432 -2.22 1.96 1.37
CA PHE A 432 -3.55 2.57 1.39
C PHE A 432 -3.84 3.17 0.02
N GLY A 433 -5.13 3.43 -0.22
CA GLY A 433 -5.61 4.06 -1.44
C GLY A 433 -6.83 3.36 -2.02
N ASN A 434 -7.17 3.79 -3.23
CA ASN A 434 -8.25 3.29 -4.06
C ASN A 434 -9.63 3.50 -3.43
N GLY A 435 -9.95 4.74 -3.08
CA GLY A 435 -11.28 5.09 -2.60
C GLY A 435 -11.43 6.57 -2.24
N VAL A 436 -12.51 6.86 -1.52
CA VAL A 436 -12.89 8.22 -1.12
C VAL A 436 -12.77 8.35 0.39
N LEU A 437 -11.96 9.29 0.84
CA LEU A 437 -11.86 9.69 2.24
C LEU A 437 -12.25 11.17 2.35
N GLN A 438 -13.26 11.49 3.16
CA GLN A 438 -13.75 12.87 3.34
C GLN A 438 -14.00 13.59 2.00
N ASN A 439 -14.71 12.93 1.08
CA ASN A 439 -15.01 13.42 -0.28
C ASN A 439 -13.79 13.70 -1.18
N SER A 440 -12.61 13.23 -0.78
CA SER A 440 -11.37 13.36 -1.55
C SER A 440 -10.91 11.99 -2.06
N ALA A 441 -10.40 11.94 -3.27
CA ALA A 441 -9.79 10.74 -3.83
C ALA A 441 -8.43 10.45 -3.19
N TRP A 442 -8.23 9.20 -2.80
CA TRP A 442 -6.95 8.69 -2.29
C TRP A 442 -6.47 7.59 -3.21
N ASN A 443 -5.37 7.83 -3.90
CA ASN A 443 -4.82 6.93 -4.92
C ASN A 443 -3.67 6.09 -4.35
N ALA A 444 -3.51 4.87 -4.87
CA ALA A 444 -2.49 3.94 -4.37
C ALA A 444 -1.06 4.37 -4.68
N GLY A 445 -0.83 5.10 -5.77
CA GLY A 445 0.52 5.50 -6.13
C GLY A 445 1.22 6.39 -5.08
N ARG A 446 0.49 7.02 -4.13
CA ARG A 446 1.10 7.87 -3.08
C ARG A 446 1.76 6.98 -2.06
N SER A 447 1.00 5.97 -1.66
CA SER A 447 1.44 4.90 -0.79
C SER A 447 2.67 4.22 -1.39
N VAL A 448 2.60 3.88 -2.68
CA VAL A 448 3.73 3.30 -3.43
C VAL A 448 4.93 4.24 -3.39
N ALA A 449 4.73 5.53 -3.67
CA ALA A 449 5.83 6.48 -3.76
C ALA A 449 6.58 6.67 -2.44
N PHE A 450 5.85 6.86 -1.34
CA PHE A 450 6.45 7.01 -0.02
C PHE A 450 7.09 5.70 0.46
N SER A 451 6.53 4.55 0.09
CA SER A 451 7.15 3.28 0.41
C SER A 451 8.46 3.07 -0.34
N ILE A 452 8.53 3.42 -1.63
CA ILE A 452 9.78 3.39 -2.41
C ILE A 452 10.84 4.27 -1.75
N VAL A 453 10.46 5.46 -1.27
CA VAL A 453 11.37 6.34 -0.52
C VAL A 453 11.94 5.64 0.71
N VAL A 454 11.10 5.02 1.53
CA VAL A 454 11.56 4.29 2.73
C VAL A 454 12.44 3.11 2.36
N GLU A 455 12.04 2.31 1.37
CA GLU A 455 12.81 1.17 0.86
C GLU A 455 14.20 1.64 0.41
N GLN A 456 14.30 2.65 -0.45
CA GLN A 456 15.58 3.18 -0.94
C GLN A 456 16.45 3.74 0.17
N ALA A 457 15.86 4.46 1.13
CA ALA A 457 16.59 5.00 2.27
C ALA A 457 17.21 3.86 3.11
N VAL A 458 16.45 2.80 3.41
CA VAL A 458 16.94 1.65 4.17
C VAL A 458 18.10 0.94 3.45
N HIS A 459 17.94 0.61 2.17
CA HIS A 459 18.99 -0.04 1.38
C HIS A 459 20.30 0.77 1.35
N SER A 460 20.23 2.10 1.52
CA SER A 460 21.39 2.98 1.50
C SER A 460 22.14 3.12 2.84
N MET A 461 21.61 2.57 3.95
CA MET A 461 22.12 2.78 5.31
C MET A 461 22.97 1.62 5.87
N GLY A 462 23.09 0.52 5.13
CA GLY A 462 23.92 -0.65 5.47
C GLY A 462 23.20 -1.71 6.31
N ASP A 463 23.92 -2.78 6.64
CA ASP A 463 23.35 -4.07 7.06
C ASP A 463 22.60 -4.07 8.41
N ARG A 464 22.82 -3.06 9.25
CA ARG A 464 22.12 -2.94 10.55
C ARG A 464 20.77 -2.23 10.47
N VAL A 465 20.41 -1.71 9.30
CA VAL A 465 19.11 -1.08 9.05
C VAL A 465 18.28 -2.06 8.22
N LEU A 466 17.24 -2.60 8.84
CA LEU A 466 16.41 -3.66 8.27
C LEU A 466 15.08 -3.10 7.83
N LEU A 467 14.53 -3.66 6.76
CA LEU A 467 13.23 -3.25 6.25
C LEU A 467 12.14 -4.20 6.75
N TRP A 468 11.20 -3.68 7.53
CA TRP A 468 9.91 -4.33 7.78
C TRP A 468 8.94 -3.95 6.66
N ASN A 469 9.00 -4.70 5.55
CA ASN A 469 8.27 -4.39 4.32
C ASN A 469 6.80 -4.83 4.37
N VAL A 470 5.97 -4.13 5.14
CA VAL A 470 4.53 -4.41 5.21
C VAL A 470 3.77 -4.03 3.93
N ARG A 471 4.35 -3.21 3.05
CA ARG A 471 3.72 -2.79 1.79
C ARG A 471 3.40 -3.99 0.89
N GLN A 472 4.23 -5.04 0.92
CA GLN A 472 4.02 -6.25 0.12
C GLN A 472 2.77 -7.04 0.51
N LEU A 473 2.25 -6.82 1.73
CA LEU A 473 0.97 -7.37 2.18
C LEU A 473 -0.21 -6.50 1.73
N GLY A 474 0.05 -5.37 1.09
CA GLY A 474 -0.96 -4.50 0.53
C GLY A 474 -1.77 -5.19 -0.56
N MET A 475 -3.07 -4.94 -0.57
CA MET A 475 -3.91 -5.08 -1.76
C MET A 475 -5.14 -4.20 -1.57
N GLN A 476 -5.75 -3.77 -2.66
CA GLN A 476 -6.98 -2.96 -2.60
C GLN A 476 -8.07 -3.61 -1.72
N ASP A 477 -8.21 -4.94 -1.75
CA ASP A 477 -9.23 -5.66 -0.98
C ASP A 477 -8.96 -5.63 0.56
N MET A 478 -7.77 -5.17 0.99
CA MET A 478 -7.33 -5.07 2.39
C MET A 478 -7.31 -3.62 2.91
N THR A 479 -7.70 -2.64 2.09
CA THR A 479 -7.81 -1.24 2.54
C THR A 479 -9.20 -0.94 3.09
N CYS A 480 -9.27 0.06 3.97
CA CYS A 480 -10.51 0.54 4.58
C CYS A 480 -11.00 1.86 3.98
N SER A 481 -10.68 2.09 2.72
CA SER A 481 -11.04 3.33 2.02
C SER A 481 -12.57 3.53 1.96
N PHE A 482 -13.35 2.44 1.81
CA PHE A 482 -14.82 2.48 1.83
C PHE A 482 -15.41 2.85 3.19
N ALA A 483 -14.68 2.57 4.28
CA ALA A 483 -15.05 2.94 5.64
C ALA A 483 -14.60 4.37 5.98
N GLY A 484 -14.03 5.10 5.01
CA GLY A 484 -13.52 6.44 5.25
C GLY A 484 -12.34 6.44 6.21
N THR A 485 -11.42 5.46 6.12
CA THR A 485 -10.16 5.49 6.85
C THR A 485 -8.98 5.22 5.91
N ALA A 486 -7.81 5.78 6.25
CA ALA A 486 -6.56 5.47 5.56
C ALA A 486 -5.92 4.16 6.05
N TYR A 487 -6.62 3.40 6.89
CA TYR A 487 -6.13 2.17 7.51
C TYR A 487 -6.24 0.94 6.60
N THR A 488 -5.37 -0.03 6.84
CA THR A 488 -5.59 -1.42 6.42
C THR A 488 -6.55 -2.11 7.39
N LYS A 489 -7.23 -3.15 6.91
CA LYS A 489 -8.06 -4.01 7.76
C LYS A 489 -7.23 -4.55 8.93
N SER A 490 -7.84 -4.63 10.10
CA SER A 490 -7.18 -5.03 11.35
C SER A 490 -6.60 -6.42 11.34
N ASN A 491 -7.21 -7.31 10.56
CA ASN A 491 -6.72 -8.66 10.36
C ASN A 491 -5.36 -8.70 9.65
N LEU A 492 -4.94 -7.65 8.93
CA LEU A 492 -3.61 -7.55 8.35
C LEU A 492 -2.52 -7.33 9.42
N VAL A 493 -2.87 -6.70 10.54
CA VAL A 493 -1.93 -6.29 11.60
C VAL A 493 -1.22 -7.50 12.24
N PRO A 494 -1.89 -8.62 12.54
CA PRO A 494 -1.22 -9.87 12.92
C PRO A 494 -0.15 -10.34 11.93
N LEU A 495 -0.41 -10.30 10.62
CA LEU A 495 0.58 -10.70 9.60
C LEU A 495 1.78 -9.75 9.60
N GLU A 496 1.54 -8.45 9.72
CA GLU A 496 2.60 -7.46 9.88
C GLU A 496 3.46 -7.79 11.11
N ASN A 497 2.83 -8.14 12.24
CA ASN A 497 3.52 -8.47 13.49
C ASN A 497 4.31 -9.78 13.43
N GLU A 498 3.85 -10.77 12.65
CA GLU A 498 4.62 -11.99 12.38
C GLU A 498 5.91 -11.67 11.59
N LEU A 499 5.84 -10.75 10.61
CA LEU A 499 7.04 -10.27 9.91
C LEU A 499 7.99 -9.55 10.87
N LEU A 500 7.45 -8.73 11.77
CA LEU A 500 8.24 -8.06 12.80
C LEU A 500 8.94 -9.05 13.73
N SER A 501 8.25 -10.12 14.14
CA SER A 501 8.83 -11.19 14.97
C SER A 501 10.10 -11.75 14.35
N SER A 502 10.04 -12.10 13.07
CA SER A 502 11.19 -12.64 12.34
C SER A 502 12.39 -11.67 12.40
N LEU A 503 12.14 -10.37 12.21
CA LEU A 503 13.19 -9.34 12.26
C LEU A 503 13.76 -9.11 13.67
N VAL A 504 12.93 -9.15 14.71
CA VAL A 504 13.39 -8.93 16.10
C VAL A 504 14.15 -10.17 16.62
N CYS A 505 13.73 -11.37 16.24
CA CYS A 505 14.27 -12.61 16.80
C CYS A 505 15.57 -13.09 16.15
N MET A 506 15.88 -12.63 14.93
CA MET A 506 17.05 -13.09 14.15
C MET A 506 18.38 -12.44 14.55
N HIS A 507 18.37 -11.38 15.37
CA HIS A 507 19.59 -10.70 15.80
C HIS A 507 19.93 -11.03 17.25
N LYS A 508 21.00 -11.83 17.42
CA LYS A 508 21.64 -12.18 18.69
C LYS A 508 22.97 -11.47 18.84
#